data_AF-A0A935F7D8-F1
#
_entry.id   AF-A0A935F7D8-F1
#
_cell.length_a   1.000
_cell.length_b   1.000
_cell.length_c   1.000
_cell.angle_alpha   90.00
_cell.angle_beta   90.00
_cell.angle_gamma   90.00
#
_symmetry.space_group_name_H-M   'P 1'
#
loop_
_entity.id
_entity.type
_entity.pdbx_description
1 polymer ?
#
loop_
_entity_poly.entity_id
_entity_poly.type
_entity_poly.pdbx_seq_one_letter_code
_entity_poly.pdbx_strand_id
1 'polypeptide(L)'
;MGVWACSIIAANFFRSRGFITEGRWDKILQTLKKGDYVIMQFGHNDASPLDDTARARGVIRGIGEDSTEIWNPIRKIKEVVHTYGWYMRKYVKETKSKGATAIICSLVPRNNWKDGKVNRSADSWALWAKQVAEQEGALFIGLNEFVAAK
;
A
#
# COMPACT_ATOMS: atom_id res chain seq x y z
N MET A 1 -27.77 -14.29 12.31
CA MET A 1 -27.23 -13.66 11.08
C MET A 1 -26.37 -12.48 11.49
N GLY A 2 -25.06 -12.51 11.22
CA GLY A 2 -24.18 -11.36 11.47
C GLY A 2 -24.24 -10.39 10.29
N VAL A 3 -24.45 -9.10 10.57
CA VAL A 3 -24.33 -8.04 9.57
C VAL A 3 -22.86 -7.64 9.51
N TRP A 4 -22.23 -7.82 8.35
CA TRP A 4 -20.87 -7.33 8.11
C TRP A 4 -20.95 -5.90 7.58
N ALA A 5 -20.33 -4.96 8.28
CA ALA A 5 -20.18 -3.59 7.78
C ALA A 5 -18.91 -3.52 6.92
N CYS A 6 -19.03 -3.02 5.69
CA CYS A 6 -17.89 -2.75 4.82
C CYS A 6 -17.69 -1.24 4.69
N SER A 7 -16.60 -0.73 5.24
CA SER A 7 -16.17 0.65 5.07
C SER A 7 -15.07 0.71 4.02
N ILE A 8 -15.40 1.19 2.82
CA ILE A 8 -14.41 1.38 1.75
C ILE A 8 -13.76 2.75 1.93
N ILE A 9 -12.48 2.76 2.30
CA ILE A 9 -11.66 3.97 2.30
C ILE A 9 -10.76 3.91 1.06
N ALA A 10 -11.37 4.14 -0.10
CA ALA A 10 -10.68 4.32 -1.37
C ALA A 10 -10.90 5.76 -1.83
N ALA A 11 -9.84 6.49 -2.12
CA ALA A 11 -9.95 7.71 -2.91
C ALA A 11 -8.85 7.76 -3.97
N ASN A 12 -9.16 8.48 -5.03
CA ASN A 12 -8.23 8.72 -6.12
C ASN A 12 -6.91 9.28 -5.54
N PHE A 13 -5.80 8.73 -6.01
CA PHE A 13 -4.42 9.13 -5.70
C PHE A 13 -3.82 8.67 -4.37
N PHE A 14 -4.42 7.82 -3.54
CA PHE A 14 -3.73 7.39 -2.31
C PHE A 14 -2.48 6.52 -2.57
N ARG A 15 -1.50 6.68 -1.67
CA ARG A 15 -0.15 6.09 -1.65
C ARG A 15 0.09 5.60 -0.24
N SER A 16 0.96 4.61 -0.07
CA SER A 16 1.30 4.08 1.25
C SER A 16 1.79 5.20 2.19
N ARG A 17 2.86 5.92 1.84
CA ARG A 17 3.35 7.07 2.65
C ARG A 17 2.27 8.10 2.99
N GLY A 18 1.53 8.58 1.99
CA GLY A 18 0.55 9.66 2.15
C GLY A 18 -0.59 9.29 3.10
N PHE A 19 -0.98 8.02 3.12
CA PHE A 19 -2.08 7.56 3.97
C PHE A 19 -1.74 7.63 5.48
N ILE A 20 -0.44 7.53 5.82
CA ILE A 20 0.06 7.83 7.17
C ILE A 20 0.16 9.34 7.38
N THR A 21 0.84 10.07 6.49
CA THR A 21 1.15 11.48 6.75
C THR A 21 -0.06 12.42 6.70
N GLU A 22 -1.16 11.99 6.10
CA GLU A 22 -2.47 12.67 6.14
C GLU A 22 -3.35 12.25 7.33
N GLY A 23 -2.83 11.41 8.24
CA GLY A 23 -3.56 10.94 9.45
C GLY A 23 -4.74 10.04 9.15
N ARG A 24 -4.83 9.47 7.94
CA ARG A 24 -5.95 8.58 7.55
C ARG A 24 -5.82 7.22 8.21
N TRP A 25 -4.59 6.73 8.33
CA TRP A 25 -4.33 5.46 9.02
C TRP A 25 -4.73 5.52 10.49
N ASP A 26 -4.40 6.61 11.20
CA ASP A 26 -4.76 6.77 12.61
C ASP A 26 -6.28 6.74 12.81
N LYS A 27 -7.04 7.35 11.89
CA LYS A 27 -8.52 7.29 11.91
C LYS A 27 -9.04 5.86 11.74
N ILE A 28 -8.40 5.02 10.92
CA ILE A 28 -8.75 3.60 10.82
C ILE A 28 -8.40 2.87 12.11
N LEU A 29 -7.20 3.07 12.66
CA LEU A 29 -6.77 2.42 13.90
C LEU A 29 -7.66 2.74 15.10
N GLN A 30 -8.28 3.91 15.12
CA GLN A 30 -9.22 4.32 16.17
C GLN A 30 -10.57 3.61 16.07
N THR A 31 -10.96 3.15 14.88
CA THR A 31 -12.26 2.49 14.66
C THR A 31 -12.16 0.96 14.64
N LEU A 32 -10.97 0.41 14.39
CA LEU A 32 -10.73 -1.03 14.32
C LEU A 32 -11.00 -1.75 15.64
N LYS A 33 -11.64 -2.91 15.51
CA LYS A 33 -11.96 -3.84 16.59
C LYS A 33 -11.41 -5.23 16.27
N LYS A 34 -11.27 -6.03 17.32
CA LYS A 34 -10.90 -7.45 17.19
C LYS A 34 -11.92 -8.16 16.30
N GLY A 35 -11.42 -8.90 15.31
CA GLY A 35 -12.23 -9.63 14.33
C GLY A 35 -12.55 -8.84 13.04
N ASP A 36 -12.22 -7.55 12.97
CA ASP A 36 -12.32 -6.78 11.73
C ASP A 36 -11.30 -7.27 10.69
N TYR A 37 -11.51 -6.89 9.43
CA TYR A 37 -10.60 -7.14 8.33
C TYR A 37 -10.12 -5.82 7.73
N VAL A 38 -8.83 -5.73 7.41
CA VAL A 38 -8.25 -4.60 6.70
C VAL A 38 -7.63 -5.09 5.40
N ILE A 39 -8.18 -4.63 4.28
CA ILE A 39 -7.64 -4.91 2.95
C ILE A 39 -6.83 -3.69 2.48
N MET A 40 -5.54 -3.90 2.22
CA MET A 40 -4.62 -2.85 1.80
C MET A 40 -4.23 -3.05 0.34
N GLN A 41 -4.52 -2.06 -0.51
CA GLN A 41 -4.12 -2.06 -1.92
C GLN A 41 -3.37 -0.76 -2.25
N PHE A 42 -2.04 -0.87 -2.43
CA PHE A 42 -1.14 0.23 -2.79
C PHE A 42 -0.21 -0.16 -3.94
N GLY A 43 0.49 0.82 -4.52
CA GLY A 43 1.52 0.59 -5.55
C GLY A 43 1.42 1.51 -6.77
N HIS A 44 0.21 1.79 -7.30
CA HIS A 44 0.08 2.58 -8.52
C HIS A 44 0.63 4.00 -8.41
N ASN A 45 0.46 4.63 -7.25
CA ASN A 45 0.87 6.03 -7.02
C ASN A 45 2.20 6.13 -6.27
N ASP A 46 2.66 5.04 -5.67
CA ASP A 46 3.92 4.92 -4.92
C ASP A 46 5.16 5.01 -5.82
N ALA A 47 4.97 4.78 -7.12
CA ALA A 47 6.02 4.88 -8.14
C ALA A 47 6.39 6.31 -8.58
N SER A 48 5.79 7.34 -7.97
CA SER A 48 6.13 8.74 -8.27
C SER A 48 7.54 9.08 -7.77
N PRO A 49 8.23 10.11 -8.31
CA PRO A 49 9.48 10.60 -7.71
C PRO A 49 9.30 11.02 -6.25
N LEU A 50 10.37 10.87 -5.45
CA LEU A 50 10.35 11.22 -4.02
C LEU A 50 10.08 12.72 -3.80
N ASP A 51 10.59 13.55 -4.69
CA ASP A 51 10.80 15.00 -4.54
C ASP A 51 10.17 15.84 -5.66
N ASP A 52 9.28 15.27 -6.48
CA ASP A 52 8.57 16.01 -7.53
C ASP A 52 7.97 17.32 -6.97
N THR A 53 8.38 18.47 -7.51
CA THR A 53 8.02 19.81 -7.00
C THR A 53 6.53 20.09 -7.06
N ALA A 54 5.76 19.35 -7.88
CA ALA A 54 4.30 19.43 -7.91
C ALA A 54 3.63 18.53 -6.86
N ARG A 55 4.35 17.52 -6.35
CA ARG A 55 3.73 16.33 -5.77
C ARG A 55 4.42 15.79 -4.51
N ALA A 56 5.74 15.57 -4.51
CA ALA A 56 6.54 14.95 -3.45
C ALA A 56 5.90 13.67 -2.89
N ARG A 57 5.71 12.70 -3.78
CA ARG A 57 4.68 11.64 -3.65
C ARG A 57 5.23 10.21 -3.69
N GLY A 58 6.52 10.00 -3.96
CA GLY A 58 7.13 8.68 -4.03
C GLY A 58 7.43 8.04 -2.68
N VAL A 59 7.70 6.74 -2.73
CA VAL A 59 8.36 5.97 -1.66
C VAL A 59 9.65 5.35 -2.19
N ILE A 60 10.55 4.95 -1.29
CA ILE A 60 11.74 4.20 -1.70
C ILE A 60 11.27 2.83 -2.22
N ARG A 61 11.82 2.41 -3.35
CA ARG A 61 11.44 1.13 -3.98
C ARG A 61 11.96 -0.06 -3.19
N GLY A 62 11.25 -1.18 -3.29
CA GLY A 62 11.65 -2.43 -2.63
C GLY A 62 11.02 -2.64 -1.25
N ILE A 63 11.48 -3.71 -0.59
CA ILE A 63 10.93 -4.20 0.68
C ILE A 63 11.85 -4.00 1.88
N GLY A 64 12.99 -3.33 1.70
CA GLY A 64 14.01 -3.12 2.74
C GLY A 64 13.56 -2.24 3.91
N GLU A 65 14.49 -1.93 4.80
CA GLU A 65 14.27 -1.03 5.95
C GLU A 65 14.74 0.41 5.70
N ASP A 66 15.28 0.67 4.50
CA ASP A 66 15.93 1.94 4.17
C ASP A 66 15.00 3.13 4.33
N SER A 67 15.60 4.26 4.69
CA SER A 67 14.93 5.55 4.79
C SER A 67 15.82 6.69 4.28
N THR A 68 15.18 7.80 3.93
CA THR A 68 15.88 9.03 3.56
C THR A 68 15.09 10.25 4.03
N GLU A 69 15.80 11.30 4.43
CA GLU A 69 15.18 12.58 4.76
C GLU A 69 15.00 13.41 3.49
N ILE A 70 13.80 13.95 3.29
CA ILE A 70 13.52 14.90 2.21
C ILE A 70 12.95 16.19 2.76
N TRP A 71 13.14 17.29 2.03
CA TRP A 71 12.32 18.47 2.19
C TRP A 71 11.02 18.30 1.39
N ASN A 72 9.86 18.37 2.04
CA ASN A 72 8.57 18.32 1.37
C ASN A 72 8.19 19.74 0.92
N PRO A 73 8.28 20.10 -0.38
CA PRO A 73 8.04 21.46 -0.85
C PRO A 73 6.58 21.91 -0.68
N ILE A 74 5.62 20.97 -0.61
CA ILE A 74 4.19 21.26 -0.44
C ILE A 74 3.87 21.54 1.02
N ARG A 75 4.33 20.66 1.92
CA ARG A 75 4.05 20.76 3.36
C ARG A 75 5.00 21.71 4.08
N LYS A 76 6.10 22.08 3.45
CA LYS A 76 7.19 22.91 4.03
C LYS A 76 7.74 22.32 5.32
N ILE A 77 7.94 21.01 5.35
CA ILE A 77 8.51 20.27 6.49
C ILE A 77 9.60 19.31 6.01
N LYS A 78 10.55 18.99 6.89
CA LYS A 78 11.40 17.81 6.71
C LYS A 78 10.60 16.55 7.00
N GLU A 79 10.73 15.54 6.17
CA GLU A 79 10.01 14.27 6.29
C GLU A 79 10.94 13.10 6.02
N VAL A 80 10.81 12.04 6.81
CA VAL A 80 11.51 10.76 6.59
C VAL A 80 10.64 9.89 5.68
N VAL A 81 11.22 9.44 4.58
CA VAL A 81 10.59 8.55 3.61
C VAL A 81 11.18 7.17 3.73
N HIS A 82 10.33 6.16 3.85
CA HIS A 82 10.76 4.76 3.93
C HIS A 82 10.49 4.00 2.63
N THR A 83 10.92 2.74 2.60
CA THR A 83 10.56 1.81 1.53
C THR A 83 9.06 1.49 1.49
N TYR A 84 8.58 1.06 0.33
CA TYR A 84 7.24 0.48 0.20
C TYR A 84 6.99 -0.65 1.22
N GLY A 85 7.95 -1.58 1.36
CA GLY A 85 7.82 -2.67 2.31
C GLY A 85 7.70 -2.20 3.75
N TRP A 86 8.44 -1.16 4.15
CA TRP A 86 8.32 -0.58 5.48
C TRP A 86 6.90 -0.10 5.79
N TYR A 87 6.29 0.66 4.87
CA TYR A 87 4.93 1.15 5.06
C TYR A 87 3.92 0.00 5.12
N MET A 88 4.03 -0.98 4.22
CA MET A 88 3.15 -2.14 4.22
C MET A 88 3.27 -2.98 5.50
N ARG A 89 4.49 -3.19 6.01
CA ARG A 89 4.73 -3.90 7.28
C ARG A 89 4.12 -3.15 8.46
N LYS A 90 4.26 -1.81 8.50
CA LYS A 90 3.61 -0.98 9.53
C LYS A 90 2.11 -1.21 9.55
N TYR A 91 1.43 -1.17 8.40
CA TYR A 91 -0.01 -1.40 8.34
C TYR A 91 -0.42 -2.79 8.81
N VAL A 92 0.30 -3.82 8.40
CA VAL A 92 0.02 -5.19 8.84
C VAL A 92 0.17 -5.31 10.35
N LYS A 93 1.30 -4.84 10.91
CA LYS A 93 1.58 -4.93 12.36
C LYS A 93 0.53 -4.19 13.18
N GLU A 94 0.15 -2.99 12.76
CA GLU A 94 -0.82 -2.17 13.50
C GLU A 94 -2.27 -2.67 13.32
N THR A 95 -2.59 -3.29 12.18
CA THR A 95 -3.86 -4.02 12.04
C THR A 95 -3.92 -5.19 13.03
N LYS A 96 -2.86 -6.01 13.06
CA LYS A 96 -2.78 -7.19 13.93
C LYS A 96 -2.79 -6.82 15.41
N SER A 97 -2.17 -5.70 15.79
CA SER A 97 -2.17 -5.24 17.19
C SER A 97 -3.57 -4.84 17.69
N LYS A 98 -4.51 -4.51 16.78
CA LYS A 98 -5.93 -4.30 17.08
C LYS A 98 -6.75 -5.59 17.14
N GLY A 99 -6.12 -6.76 16.91
CA GLY A 99 -6.80 -8.05 16.81
C GLY A 99 -7.61 -8.22 15.52
N ALA A 100 -7.35 -7.36 14.52
CA ALA A 100 -7.95 -7.44 13.20
C ALA A 100 -7.08 -8.29 12.25
N THR A 101 -7.69 -8.80 11.18
CA THR A 101 -7.02 -9.58 10.15
C THR A 101 -6.50 -8.68 9.06
N ALA A 102 -5.19 -8.72 8.83
CA ALA A 102 -4.53 -7.99 7.76
C ALA A 102 -4.56 -8.78 6.44
N ILE A 103 -4.98 -8.11 5.37
CA ILE A 103 -5.00 -8.64 4.01
C ILE A 103 -4.28 -7.65 3.08
N ILE A 104 -3.21 -8.09 2.42
CA ILE A 104 -2.57 -7.31 1.37
C ILE A 104 -3.13 -7.73 0.02
N CYS A 105 -3.52 -6.75 -0.80
CA CYS A 105 -4.05 -6.95 -2.12
C CYS A 105 -3.11 -6.27 -3.13
N SER A 106 -2.61 -7.01 -4.13
CA SER A 106 -1.76 -6.42 -5.17
C SER A 106 -2.55 -5.40 -6.01
N LEU A 107 -1.87 -4.37 -6.54
CA LEU A 107 -2.45 -3.51 -7.57
C LEU A 107 -2.91 -4.31 -8.80
N VAL A 108 -3.92 -3.79 -9.50
CA VAL A 108 -4.32 -4.33 -10.81
C VAL A 108 -3.28 -3.98 -11.88
N PRO A 109 -3.17 -4.75 -12.98
CA PRO A 109 -2.34 -4.36 -14.12
C PRO A 109 -2.85 -3.04 -14.71
N ARG A 110 -1.94 -2.20 -15.21
CA ARG A 110 -2.36 -1.06 -16.03
C ARG A 110 -2.82 -1.57 -17.40
N ASN A 111 -3.72 -0.83 -18.03
CA ASN A 111 -4.19 -1.11 -19.39
C ASN A 111 -3.10 -0.84 -20.44
N ASN A 112 -2.04 -1.65 -20.42
CA ASN A 112 -0.89 -1.58 -21.32
C ASN A 112 -0.63 -2.99 -21.84
N TRP A 113 -0.99 -3.20 -23.10
CA TRP A 113 -0.95 -4.49 -23.76
C TRP A 113 0.23 -4.57 -24.70
N LYS A 114 0.93 -5.69 -24.67
CA LYS A 114 1.99 -6.04 -25.61
C LYS A 114 1.80 -7.49 -26.04
N ASP A 115 1.76 -7.72 -27.35
CA ASP A 115 1.61 -9.06 -27.95
C ASP A 115 0.38 -9.83 -27.40
N GLY A 116 -0.75 -9.14 -27.25
CA GLY A 116 -2.00 -9.72 -26.75
C GLY A 116 -2.01 -10.04 -25.25
N LYS A 117 -0.98 -9.64 -24.50
CA LYS A 117 -0.87 -9.84 -23.05
C LYS A 117 -0.73 -8.52 -22.33
N VAL A 118 -1.40 -8.37 -21.19
CA VAL A 118 -1.23 -7.21 -20.32
C VAL A 118 0.10 -7.30 -19.57
N ASN A 119 0.81 -6.18 -19.46
CA ASN A 119 2.07 -6.12 -18.71
C ASN A 119 1.82 -6.34 -17.21
N ARG A 120 2.43 -7.39 -16.65
CA ARG A 120 2.38 -7.71 -15.22
C ARG A 120 3.40 -6.89 -14.44
N SER A 121 3.09 -6.64 -13.16
CA SER A 121 4.01 -6.01 -12.21
C SER A 121 4.83 -7.06 -11.43
N ALA A 122 5.17 -8.17 -12.08
CA ALA A 122 5.74 -9.38 -11.47
C ALA A 122 7.11 -9.18 -10.82
N ASP A 123 7.86 -8.14 -11.22
CA ASP A 123 9.20 -7.86 -10.68
C ASP A 123 9.22 -6.62 -9.76
N SER A 124 8.06 -6.10 -9.37
CA SER A 124 7.98 -4.88 -8.54
C SER A 124 6.80 -4.88 -7.57
N TRP A 125 5.87 -3.94 -7.69
CA TRP A 125 4.87 -3.65 -6.66
C TRP A 125 3.97 -4.84 -6.30
N ALA A 126 3.55 -5.64 -7.29
CA ALA A 126 2.75 -6.83 -7.03
C ALA A 126 3.56 -7.91 -6.30
N LEU A 127 4.83 -8.09 -6.66
CA LEU A 127 5.75 -8.99 -5.98
C LEU A 127 6.07 -8.51 -4.56
N TRP A 128 6.39 -7.24 -4.38
CA TRP A 128 6.68 -6.66 -3.06
C TRP A 128 5.49 -6.76 -2.11
N ALA A 129 4.27 -6.55 -2.62
CA ALA A 129 3.04 -6.76 -1.86
C ALA A 129 2.93 -8.21 -1.37
N LYS A 130 3.19 -9.18 -2.25
CA LYS A 130 3.19 -10.61 -1.91
C LYS A 130 4.27 -10.93 -0.87
N GLN A 131 5.50 -10.49 -1.10
CA GLN A 131 6.63 -10.75 -0.20
C GLN A 131 6.40 -10.19 1.20
N VAL A 132 5.86 -8.96 1.31
CA VAL A 132 5.53 -8.39 2.63
C VAL A 132 4.41 -9.18 3.31
N ALA A 133 3.40 -9.63 2.55
CA ALA A 133 2.33 -10.44 3.11
C ALA A 133 2.87 -11.76 3.69
N GLU A 134 3.78 -12.41 2.97
CA GLU A 134 4.46 -13.63 3.42
C GLU A 134 5.33 -13.36 4.66
N GLN A 135 6.17 -12.33 4.64
CA GLN A 135 7.06 -11.96 5.75
C GLN A 135 6.31 -11.65 7.05
N GLU A 136 5.19 -10.95 6.94
CA GLU A 136 4.41 -10.55 8.10
C GLU A 136 3.30 -11.55 8.45
N GLY A 137 3.13 -12.63 7.69
CA GLY A 137 2.04 -13.60 7.86
C GLY A 137 0.65 -12.96 7.70
N ALA A 138 0.48 -12.06 6.75
CA ALA A 138 -0.83 -11.51 6.35
C ALA A 138 -1.44 -12.36 5.23
N LEU A 139 -2.76 -12.28 5.06
CA LEU A 139 -3.42 -12.87 3.88
C LEU A 139 -3.04 -12.06 2.63
N PHE A 140 -3.01 -12.73 1.48
CA PHE A 140 -2.65 -12.10 0.20
C PHE A 140 -3.71 -12.34 -0.89
N ILE A 141 -4.08 -11.28 -1.60
CA ILE A 141 -4.95 -11.34 -2.79
C ILE A 141 -4.16 -10.86 -4.02
N GLY A 142 -3.86 -11.79 -4.93
CA GLY A 142 -3.08 -11.55 -6.15
C GLY A 142 -3.89 -11.00 -7.33
N LEU A 143 -4.58 -9.87 -7.18
CA LEU A 143 -5.34 -9.25 -8.27
C LEU A 143 -4.52 -8.96 -9.54
N ASN A 144 -3.22 -8.69 -9.43
CA ASN A 144 -2.37 -8.43 -10.60
C ASN A 144 -2.39 -9.63 -11.57
N GLU A 145 -2.27 -10.83 -11.02
CA GLU A 145 -2.30 -12.07 -11.78
C GLU A 145 -3.71 -12.43 -12.23
N PHE A 146 -4.69 -12.33 -11.33
CA PHE A 146 -6.08 -12.72 -11.65
C PHE A 146 -6.69 -11.88 -12.78
N VAL A 147 -6.39 -10.58 -12.83
CA VAL A 147 -6.88 -9.71 -13.91
C VAL A 147 -6.12 -9.96 -15.22
N ALA A 148 -4.83 -10.32 -15.16
CA ALA A 148 -3.99 -10.58 -16.31
C ALA A 148 -4.17 -11.98 -16.94
N ALA A 149 -4.92 -12.86 -16.30
CA ALA A 149 -5.16 -14.23 -16.74
C ALA A 149 -6.32 -14.38 -17.75
N LYS A 150 -6.95 -13.27 -18.15
CA LYS A 150 -8.04 -13.23 -19.14
C LYS A 150 -7.55 -12.88 -20.53
#